data_AF-A0A437REZ5-F1
#
_entry.id   AF-A0A437REZ5-F1
#
_cell.length_a   1.000
_cell.length_b   1.000
_cell.length_c   1.000
_cell.angle_alpha   90.00
_cell.angle_beta   90.00
_cell.angle_gamma   90.00
#
_symmetry.space_group_name_H-M   'P 1'
#
loop_
_entity.id
_entity.type
_entity.pdbx_description
1 polymer ?
#
loop_
_entity_poly.entity_id
_entity_poly.type
_entity_poly.pdbx_seq_one_letter_code
_entity_poly.pdbx_strand_id
1 'polypeptide(L)'
;MTVLYVVACATLIYTSFCRAVLMSRDTTRLAVRLAFVSLGSSAAFGLLALALWGYSPSLPSVTILVSFAAVQIVTSRLWREGVPARFRSV
;
A
#
# COMPACT_ATOMS: atom_id res chain seq x y z
N MET A 1 16.68 -11.18 1.66
CA MET A 1 15.70 -10.85 0.61
C MET A 1 14.27 -11.10 1.08
N THR A 2 13.94 -12.29 1.54
CA THR A 2 12.59 -12.62 2.06
C THR A 2 12.13 -11.75 3.23
N VAL A 3 13.00 -11.46 4.21
CA VAL A 3 12.64 -10.57 5.32
C VAL A 3 12.26 -9.17 4.84
N LEU A 4 13.05 -8.60 3.92
CA LEU A 4 12.75 -7.28 3.32
C LEU A 4 11.44 -7.30 2.55
N TYR A 5 11.18 -8.35 1.78
CA TYR A 5 9.92 -8.56 1.08
C TYR A 5 8.73 -8.57 2.04
N VAL A 6 8.84 -9.34 3.13
CA VAL A 6 7.78 -9.47 4.16
C VAL A 6 7.54 -8.12 4.84
N VAL A 7 8.60 -7.43 5.25
CA VAL A 7 8.49 -6.10 5.89
C VAL A 7 7.88 -5.08 4.93
N ALA A 8 8.28 -5.07 3.66
CA ALA A 8 7.72 -4.16 2.66
C ALA A 8 6.24 -4.44 2.42
N CYS A 9 5.83 -5.70 2.23
CA CYS A 9 4.43 -6.06 2.08
C CYS A 9 3.61 -5.71 3.33
N ALA A 10 4.11 -6.03 4.54
CA ALA A 10 3.43 -5.68 5.79
C ALA A 10 3.25 -4.17 5.94
N THR A 11 4.28 -3.38 5.58
CA THR A 11 4.23 -1.93 5.58
C THR A 11 3.16 -1.43 4.62
N LEU A 12 3.14 -1.93 3.39
CA LEU A 12 2.16 -1.56 2.36
C LEU A 12 0.73 -1.87 2.78
N ILE A 13 0.49 -3.04 3.37
CA ILE A 13 -0.81 -3.45 3.91
C ILE A 13 -1.25 -2.49 5.00
N TYR A 14 -0.38 -2.27 6.00
CA TYR A 14 -0.68 -1.39 7.13
C TYR A 14 -1.00 0.04 6.68
N THR A 15 -0.13 0.64 5.86
CA THR A 15 -0.34 2.02 5.39
C THR A 15 -1.57 2.16 4.51
N SER A 16 -1.86 1.16 3.67
CA SER A 16 -3.04 1.18 2.80
C SER A 16 -4.32 1.01 3.61
N PHE A 17 -4.32 0.15 4.63
CA PHE A 17 -5.45 -0.05 5.53
C PHE A 17 -5.76 1.21 6.35
N CYS A 18 -4.75 1.80 7.00
CA CYS A 18 -4.92 3.04 7.77
C CYS A 18 -5.54 4.16 6.91
N ARG A 19 -5.16 4.25 5.64
CA ARG A 19 -5.72 5.24 4.72
C ARG A 19 -7.08 4.86 4.16
N ALA A 20 -7.34 3.58 3.93
CA ALA A 20 -8.67 3.14 3.55
C ALA A 20 -9.71 3.51 4.63
N VAL A 21 -9.32 3.46 5.91
CA VAL A 21 -10.15 3.91 7.04
C VAL A 21 -10.30 5.44 7.07
N LEU A 22 -9.25 6.20 6.73
CA LEU A 22 -9.32 7.67 6.64
C LEU A 22 -10.11 8.17 5.40
N MET A 23 -10.18 7.38 4.33
CA MET A 23 -10.87 7.73 3.09
C MET A 23 -12.35 7.38 3.16
N SER A 24 -13.19 8.35 3.53
CA SER A 24 -14.64 8.22 3.39
C SER A 24 -15.09 8.21 1.92
N ARG A 25 -16.18 7.49 1.64
CA ARG A 25 -16.78 7.39 0.29
C ARG A 25 -17.11 8.76 -0.30
N ASP A 26 -17.52 9.71 0.53
CA ASP A 26 -17.94 11.05 0.11
C ASP A 26 -16.79 12.04 -0.05
N THR A 27 -15.62 11.77 0.55
CA THR A 27 -14.52 12.73 0.60
C THR A 27 -13.36 12.38 -0.31
N THR A 28 -13.30 11.22 -0.96
CA THR A 28 -12.12 10.84 -1.77
C THR A 28 -12.54 10.25 -3.10
N ARG A 29 -11.90 10.74 -4.18
CA ARG A 29 -12.11 10.23 -5.54
C ARG A 29 -11.95 8.71 -5.60
N LEU A 30 -12.88 8.05 -6.29
CA LEU A 30 -12.92 6.59 -6.40
C LEU A 30 -11.58 6.00 -6.90
N ALA A 31 -10.95 6.62 -7.90
CA ALA A 31 -9.68 6.16 -8.45
C ALA A 31 -8.55 6.09 -7.40
N VAL A 32 -8.50 7.07 -6.49
CA VAL A 32 -7.51 7.11 -5.41
C VAL A 32 -7.76 5.95 -4.45
N ARG A 33 -9.03 5.76 -4.04
CA ARG A 33 -9.43 4.66 -3.15
C ARG A 33 -9.10 3.29 -3.76
N LEU A 34 -9.41 3.10 -5.04
CA LEU A 34 -9.10 1.87 -5.76
C LEU A 34 -7.59 1.61 -5.83
N ALA A 35 -6.76 2.64 -6.01
CA ALA A 35 -5.30 2.48 -6.02
C ALA A 35 -4.73 2.03 -4.67
N PHE A 36 -5.23 2.56 -3.55
CA PHE A 36 -4.78 2.10 -2.22
C PHE A 36 -5.29 0.71 -1.88
N VAL A 37 -6.55 0.40 -2.22
CA VAL A 37 -7.13 -0.93 -2.00
C VAL A 37 -6.42 -1.96 -2.86
N SER A 38 -6.16 -1.68 -4.13
CA SER A 38 -5.44 -2.61 -5.01
C SER A 38 -4.03 -2.85 -4.52
N LEU A 39 -3.30 -1.80 -4.11
CA LEU A 39 -1.95 -1.94 -3.57
C LEU A 39 -1.92 -2.79 -2.29
N GLY A 40 -2.83 -2.53 -1.35
CA GLY A 40 -2.95 -3.30 -0.11
C GLY A 40 -3.30 -4.77 -0.38
N SER A 41 -4.27 -5.02 -1.26
CA SER A 41 -4.68 -6.37 -1.66
C SER A 41 -3.56 -7.13 -2.39
N SER A 42 -2.84 -6.49 -3.29
CA SER A 42 -1.69 -7.09 -3.98
C SER A 42 -0.54 -7.42 -3.01
N ALA A 43 -0.28 -6.56 -2.02
CA ALA A 43 0.71 -6.84 -0.98
C ALA A 43 0.29 -8.02 -0.07
N ALA A 44 -1.00 -8.10 0.29
CA ALA A 44 -1.54 -9.23 1.04
C ALA A 44 -1.46 -10.53 0.23
N PHE A 45 -1.83 -10.49 -1.05
CA PHE A 45 -1.67 -11.62 -1.97
C PHE A 45 -0.20 -12.04 -2.09
N GLY A 46 0.74 -11.09 -2.15
CA GLY A 46 2.18 -11.38 -2.16
C GLY A 46 2.69 -12.10 -0.91
N LEU A 47 2.13 -11.83 0.27
CA LEU A 47 2.44 -12.58 1.49
C LEU A 47 1.83 -13.98 1.48
N LEU A 48 0.59 -14.12 1.00
CA LEU A 48 -0.04 -15.42 0.83
C LEU A 48 0.70 -16.29 -0.20
N ALA A 49 1.15 -15.70 -1.31
CA ALA A 49 2.01 -16.32 -2.32
C ALA A 49 3.26 -16.95 -1.70
N LEU A 50 3.93 -16.19 -0.83
CA LEU A 50 5.11 -16.66 -0.11
C LEU A 50 4.78 -17.79 0.88
N ALA A 51 3.71 -17.64 1.65
CA ALA A 51 3.35 -18.55 2.74
C ALA A 51 2.72 -19.88 2.26
N LEU A 52 1.86 -19.84 1.24
CA LEU A 52 1.05 -20.98 0.80
C LEU A 52 1.62 -21.68 -0.44
N TRP A 53 2.34 -20.95 -1.29
CA TRP A 53 2.82 -21.47 -2.58
C TRP A 53 4.36 -21.47 -2.71
N GLY A 54 5.08 -21.12 -1.65
CA GLY A 54 6.55 -21.13 -1.67
C GLY A 54 7.15 -20.13 -2.67
N TYR A 55 6.43 -19.05 -2.98
CA TYR A 55 6.92 -18.02 -3.91
C TYR A 55 8.28 -17.46 -3.44
N SER A 56 9.30 -17.52 -4.30
CA SER A 56 10.63 -17.01 -3.98
C SER A 56 10.79 -15.58 -4.51
N PRO A 57 10.88 -14.55 -3.64
CA PRO A 57 10.97 -13.16 -4.09
C PRO A 57 12.33 -12.86 -4.73
N SER A 58 12.28 -12.35 -5.95
CA SER A 58 13.46 -11.92 -6.70
C SER A 58 13.89 -10.50 -6.32
N LEU A 59 15.15 -10.16 -6.59
CA LEU A 59 15.70 -8.83 -6.29
C LEU A 59 14.87 -7.67 -6.92
N PRO A 60 14.41 -7.78 -8.19
CA PRO A 60 13.55 -6.78 -8.80
C PRO A 60 12.21 -6.58 -8.07
N SER A 61 11.54 -7.67 -7.65
CA SER A 61 10.23 -7.56 -6.98
C SER A 61 10.36 -6.91 -5.60
N VAL A 62 11.41 -7.25 -4.85
CA VAL A 62 11.74 -6.62 -3.57
C VAL A 62 12.00 -5.12 -3.75
N THR A 63 12.78 -4.74 -4.76
CA THR A 63 13.14 -3.33 -5.01
C THR A 63 11.91 -2.48 -5.33
N ILE A 64 10.99 -3.01 -6.14
CA ILE A 64 9.71 -2.36 -6.45
C ILE A 64 8.86 -2.20 -5.18
N LEU A 65 8.70 -3.26 -4.39
CA LEU A 65 7.92 -3.21 -3.16
C LEU A 65 8.47 -2.21 -2.13
N VAL A 66 9.79 -2.16 -1.95
CA VAL A 66 10.45 -1.18 -1.08
C VAL A 66 10.22 0.24 -1.59
N SER A 67 10.28 0.46 -2.90
CA SER A 67 10.00 1.77 -3.51
C SER A 67 8.57 2.22 -3.25
N PHE A 68 7.59 1.32 -3.43
CA PHE A 68 6.20 1.61 -3.09
C PHE A 68 5.99 1.83 -1.59
N ALA A 69 6.68 1.08 -0.73
CA ALA A 69 6.63 1.28 0.71
C ALA A 69 7.15 2.67 1.09
N ALA A 70 8.25 3.13 0.47
CA ALA A 70 8.76 4.49 0.65
C ALA A 70 7.74 5.55 0.20
N VAL A 71 7.11 5.38 -0.96
CA VAL A 71 6.02 6.26 -1.42
C VAL A 71 4.88 6.30 -0.42
N GLN A 72 4.48 5.14 0.13
CA GLN A 72 3.45 5.09 1.17
C GLN A 72 3.88 5.79 2.46
N ILE A 73 5.13 5.65 2.90
CA ILE A 73 5.63 6.36 4.08
C ILE A 73 5.66 7.88 3.86
N VAL A 74 6.15 8.35 2.71
CA VAL A 74 6.16 9.79 2.40
C VAL A 74 4.74 10.33 2.34
N THR A 75 3.85 9.61 1.67
CA THR A 75 2.47 10.06 1.53
C THR A 75 1.73 10.04 2.88
N SER A 76 2.13 9.21 3.86
CA SER A 76 1.45 9.17 5.17
C SER A 76 1.80 10.40 6.01
N ARG A 77 3.01 10.92 5.81
CA ARG A 77 3.47 12.18 6.40
C ARG A 77 2.75 13.36 5.74
N LEU A 78 2.66 13.37 4.41
CA LEU A 78 2.02 14.46 3.67
C LEU A 78 0.50 14.51 3.88
N TRP A 79 -0.15 13.38 4.12
CA TRP A 79 -1.61 13.28 4.29
C TRP A 79 -2.00 13.12 5.76
N ARG A 80 -1.12 13.49 6.69
CA ARG A 80 -1.35 13.36 8.14
C ARG A 80 -2.53 14.21 8.62
N GLU A 81 -2.76 15.35 7.97
CA GLU A 81 -3.88 16.27 8.23
C GLU A 81 -5.14 15.95 7.42
N GLY A 82 -5.15 14.81 6.71
CA GLY A 82 -6.23 14.37 5.85
C GLY A 82 -5.88 14.38 4.36
N VAL A 83 -6.85 14.00 3.55
CA VAL A 83 -6.67 13.87 2.09
C VAL A 83 -6.55 15.28 1.45
N PRO A 84 -5.50 15.55 0.65
CA PRO A 84 -5.34 16.83 -0.03
C PRO A 84 -6.56 17.19 -0.87
N ALA A 85 -6.91 18.48 -0.93
CA ALA A 85 -8.13 18.95 -1.58
C ALA A 85 -8.27 18.50 -3.06
N ARG A 86 -7.16 18.36 -3.79
CA ARG A 86 -7.16 17.88 -5.19
C ARG A 86 -7.64 16.44 -5.36
N PHE A 87 -7.56 15.62 -4.32
CA PHE A 87 -8.01 14.23 -4.34
C PHE A 87 -9.41 14.04 -3.75
N ARG A 88 -10.05 15.13 -3.30
CA ARG A 88 -11.41 15.13 -2.81
C ARG A 88 -12.41 14.97 -3.97
N SER A 89 -13.45 14.18 -3.78
CA SER A 89 -14.68 14.30 -4.56
C SER A 89 -15.35 15.60 -4.11
N VAL A 90 -15.58 16.53 -5.03
CA VAL A 90 -16.37 17.74 -4.77
C VAL A 90 -17.82 17.35 -4.63
#